data_AF-A0A2V9U6Y2-F1
#
_entry.id   AF-A0A2V9U6Y2-F1
#
_cell.length_a   1.000
_cell.length_b   1.000
_cell.length_c   1.000
_cell.angle_alpha   90.00
_cell.angle_beta   90.00
_cell.angle_gamma   90.00
#
_symmetry.space_group_name_H-M   'P 1'
#
loop_
_entity.id
_entity.type
_entity.pdbx_description
1 polymer ?
#
loop_
_entity_poly.entity_id
_entity_poly.type
_entity_poly.pdbx_seq_one_letter_code
_entity_poly.pdbx_strand_id
1 'polypeptide(L)'
;QEKVKSEMHASVVEVGTAVCNNIKDAKEEVKKLRRDMVALAKENGLRLCSAATHPFADWRMQEITPGERYKNIVEDMQLVARANLIFGLHVHIGVEDRETAIQLMNHARYFLPHILALSTNSPFWLGMNTGLKSYRCKVFDKFPRTNIPDYFPSWGEYDSFIKLLIKTNCIDNAKKIWWDIRPHPFFDTLEFRVCDIPMRVDETIALAALIQATIAKLYKLYAANQGFRLYRRALIMENKWRAARYGLDGKLIDFGKQKEVPVRDLIHEYLDFIEDVVDELDSREELNYLRQILETGSGADRQLRVFQETGDLKKVVEYMIAETEAGLTESVASARKVG
;
A
#
# COMPACT_ATOMS: atom_id res chain seq x y z
N GLN A 1 -18.05 7.11 -11.88
CA GLN A 1 -17.21 7.79 -10.87
C GLN A 1 -15.94 8.23 -11.58
N GLU A 2 -15.52 9.48 -11.42
CA GLU A 2 -14.26 9.97 -12.01
C GLU A 2 -13.09 9.14 -11.45
N LYS A 3 -12.34 8.51 -12.36
CA LYS A 3 -11.22 7.59 -12.06
C LYS A 3 -9.97 8.31 -11.54
N VAL A 4 -9.95 9.63 -11.64
CA VAL A 4 -8.87 10.52 -11.22
C VAL A 4 -9.47 11.55 -10.26
N LYS A 5 -8.88 11.69 -9.08
CA LYS A 5 -9.32 12.66 -8.07
C LYS A 5 -8.15 13.50 -7.60
N SER A 6 -8.43 14.78 -7.31
CA SER A 6 -7.49 15.65 -6.64
C SER A 6 -7.38 15.30 -5.16
N GLU A 7 -6.15 15.26 -4.67
CA GLU A 7 -5.84 15.06 -3.26
C GLU A 7 -5.53 16.39 -2.56
N MET A 8 -5.23 16.35 -1.26
CA MET A 8 -5.06 17.55 -0.44
C MET A 8 -3.96 18.49 -0.95
N HIS A 9 -2.82 17.96 -1.38
CA HIS A 9 -1.76 18.77 -2.00
C HIS A 9 -1.91 18.74 -3.52
N ALA A 10 -1.75 19.89 -4.17
CA ALA A 10 -1.96 20.02 -5.62
C ALA A 10 -1.02 19.15 -6.46
N SER A 11 0.12 18.75 -5.90
CA SER A 11 1.10 17.84 -6.49
C SER A 11 0.75 16.36 -6.36
N VAL A 12 -0.44 16.02 -5.84
CA VAL A 12 -0.89 14.65 -5.57
C VAL A 12 -2.08 14.31 -6.44
N VAL A 13 -2.02 13.16 -7.11
CA VAL A 13 -3.12 12.60 -7.90
C VAL A 13 -3.48 11.23 -7.33
N GLU A 14 -4.74 11.06 -6.93
CA GLU A 14 -5.29 9.74 -6.60
C GLU A 14 -5.96 9.17 -7.86
N VAL A 15 -5.60 7.94 -8.20
CA VAL A 15 -6.29 7.16 -9.22
C VAL A 15 -6.76 5.84 -8.66
N GLY A 16 -7.93 5.42 -9.11
CA GLY A 16 -8.54 4.15 -8.73
C GLY A 16 -9.00 3.39 -9.96
N THR A 17 -8.79 2.08 -9.95
CA THR A 17 -9.43 1.18 -10.90
C THR A 17 -10.94 1.18 -10.68
N ALA A 18 -11.69 0.69 -11.65
CA ALA A 18 -13.01 0.15 -11.38
C ALA A 18 -12.90 -1.13 -10.52
N VAL A 19 -14.05 -1.68 -10.14
CA VAL A 19 -14.08 -3.03 -9.56
C VAL A 19 -13.67 -4.02 -10.64
N CYS A 20 -12.54 -4.69 -10.43
CA CYS A 20 -11.97 -5.69 -11.32
C CYS A 20 -12.40 -7.09 -10.88
N ASN A 21 -12.64 -8.01 -11.82
CA ASN A 21 -13.07 -9.38 -11.47
C ASN A 21 -11.89 -10.27 -11.07
N ASN A 22 -10.70 -10.00 -11.62
CA ASN A 22 -9.48 -10.74 -11.35
C ASN A 22 -8.26 -9.82 -11.44
N ILE A 23 -7.08 -10.38 -11.17
CA ILE A 23 -5.83 -9.62 -11.15
C ILE A 23 -5.38 -9.14 -12.54
N LYS A 24 -5.76 -9.86 -13.61
CA LYS A 24 -5.43 -9.49 -15.01
C LYS A 24 -6.21 -8.25 -15.44
N ASP A 25 -7.49 -8.18 -15.10
CA ASP A 25 -8.32 -6.97 -15.28
C ASP A 25 -7.67 -5.78 -14.56
N ALA A 26 -7.24 -5.98 -13.31
CA ALA A 26 -6.57 -4.94 -12.52
C ALA A 26 -5.23 -4.51 -13.14
N LYS A 27 -4.45 -5.45 -13.67
CA LYS A 27 -3.17 -5.18 -14.37
C LYS A 27 -3.37 -4.28 -15.57
N GLU A 28 -4.33 -4.61 -16.43
CA GLU A 28 -4.64 -3.80 -17.61
C GLU A 28 -5.16 -2.41 -17.22
N GLU A 29 -6.04 -2.32 -16.21
CA GLU A 29 -6.57 -1.03 -15.78
C GLU A 29 -5.51 -0.14 -15.13
N VAL A 30 -4.67 -0.67 -14.23
CA VAL A 30 -3.56 0.07 -13.62
C VAL A 30 -2.55 0.52 -14.68
N LYS A 31 -2.21 -0.36 -15.63
CA LYS A 31 -1.29 -0.04 -16.73
C LYS A 31 -1.87 1.08 -17.59
N LYS A 32 -3.15 1.02 -17.94
CA LYS A 32 -3.84 2.07 -18.69
C LYS A 32 -3.85 3.40 -17.92
N LEU A 33 -4.26 3.40 -16.65
CA LEU A 33 -4.27 4.59 -15.81
C LEU A 33 -2.88 5.22 -15.73
N ARG A 34 -1.85 4.42 -15.49
CA ARG A 34 -0.47 4.91 -15.42
C ARG A 34 0.00 5.50 -16.75
N ARG A 35 -0.31 4.84 -17.87
CA ARG A 35 0.01 5.31 -19.23
C ARG A 35 -0.65 6.65 -19.53
N ASP A 36 -1.96 6.76 -19.28
CA ASP A 36 -2.76 7.96 -19.52
C ASP A 36 -2.24 9.14 -18.67
N MET A 37 -1.92 8.90 -17.39
CA MET A 37 -1.35 9.92 -16.51
C MET A 37 0.03 10.40 -16.95
N VAL A 38 0.92 9.47 -17.35
CA VAL A 38 2.26 9.84 -17.84
C VAL A 38 2.15 10.67 -19.11
N ALA A 39 1.26 10.30 -20.04
CA ALA A 39 1.01 11.06 -21.26
C ALA A 39 0.51 12.49 -20.94
N LEU A 40 -0.52 12.61 -20.10
CA LEU A 40 -1.09 13.90 -19.71
C LEU A 40 -0.06 14.79 -18.98
N ALA A 41 0.76 14.21 -18.10
CA ALA A 41 1.82 14.94 -17.43
C ALA A 41 2.81 15.52 -18.47
N LYS A 42 3.25 14.69 -19.43
CA LYS A 42 4.19 15.11 -20.49
C LYS A 42 3.61 16.22 -21.38
N GLU A 43 2.34 16.13 -21.75
CA GLU A 43 1.63 17.15 -22.53
C GLU A 43 1.61 18.53 -21.84
N ASN A 44 1.64 18.54 -20.50
CA ASN A 44 1.67 19.75 -19.70
C ASN A 44 3.08 20.16 -19.24
N GLY A 45 4.13 19.57 -19.81
CA GLY A 45 5.53 19.88 -19.44
C GLY A 45 5.93 19.37 -18.05
N LEU A 46 5.17 18.43 -17.49
CA LEU A 46 5.40 17.80 -16.18
C LEU A 46 5.90 16.36 -16.35
N ARG A 47 6.32 15.77 -15.23
CA ARG A 47 6.68 14.34 -15.14
C ARG A 47 5.96 13.71 -13.97
N LEU A 48 5.59 12.44 -14.12
CA LEU A 48 4.97 11.66 -13.06
C LEU A 48 6.03 10.83 -12.34
N CYS A 49 5.96 10.78 -11.01
CA CYS A 49 6.83 9.96 -10.17
C CYS A 49 5.98 9.20 -9.14
N SER A 50 6.13 7.87 -9.07
CA SER A 50 5.47 7.02 -8.08
C SER A 50 6.41 6.75 -6.91
N ALA A 51 6.17 7.45 -5.80
CA ALA A 51 7.04 7.49 -4.64
C ALA A 51 6.23 7.58 -3.36
N ALA A 52 6.51 6.79 -2.34
CA ALA A 52 5.76 6.90 -1.09
C ALA A 52 6.09 8.17 -0.31
N THR A 53 7.29 8.73 -0.52
CA THR A 53 7.69 10.09 -0.16
C THR A 53 8.52 10.69 -1.29
N HIS A 54 8.39 12.00 -1.53
CA HIS A 54 9.32 12.67 -2.42
C HIS A 54 10.68 12.88 -1.72
N PRO A 55 11.83 12.55 -2.35
CA PRO A 55 13.11 12.52 -1.64
C PRO A 55 13.54 13.84 -0.96
N PHE A 56 13.24 14.98 -1.58
CA PHE A 56 13.64 16.30 -1.08
C PHE A 56 12.53 17.36 -1.07
N ALA A 57 11.26 16.99 -1.35
CA ALA A 57 10.21 18.01 -1.38
C ALA A 57 9.92 18.50 0.03
N ASP A 58 9.73 19.81 0.18
CA ASP A 58 9.32 20.41 1.43
C ASP A 58 7.79 20.55 1.47
N TRP A 59 7.16 19.82 2.39
CA TRP A 59 5.72 19.85 2.61
C TRP A 59 5.23 21.26 2.99
N ARG A 60 6.08 22.10 3.60
CA ARG A 60 5.76 23.49 3.99
C ARG A 60 5.52 24.40 2.79
N MET A 61 6.14 24.06 1.66
CA MET A 61 6.12 24.84 0.43
C MET A 61 5.06 24.34 -0.56
N GLN A 62 4.31 23.28 -0.23
CA GLN A 62 3.30 22.72 -1.12
C GLN A 62 2.00 23.50 -1.06
N GLU A 63 1.42 23.76 -2.22
CA GLU A 63 0.09 24.34 -2.34
C GLU A 63 -0.98 23.29 -1.97
N ILE A 64 -2.01 23.76 -1.25
CA ILE A 64 -3.16 22.94 -0.89
C ILE A 64 -4.22 23.13 -1.96
N THR A 65 -4.79 22.03 -2.45
CA THR A 65 -5.86 22.03 -3.44
C THR A 65 -7.05 22.85 -2.92
N PRO A 66 -7.56 23.83 -3.68
CA PRO A 66 -8.72 24.63 -3.28
C PRO A 66 -9.96 23.75 -3.03
N GLY A 67 -10.54 23.80 -1.83
CA GLY A 67 -11.80 23.12 -1.52
C GLY A 67 -12.12 23.08 -0.01
N GLU A 68 -13.41 23.13 0.35
CA GLU A 68 -13.86 23.15 1.76
C GLU A 68 -13.44 21.91 2.56
N ARG A 69 -13.46 20.73 1.93
CA ARG A 69 -13.05 19.47 2.57
C ARG A 69 -11.63 19.53 3.14
N TYR A 70 -10.68 20.12 2.39
CA TYR A 70 -9.28 20.18 2.80
C TYR A 70 -9.03 21.29 3.83
N LYS A 71 -9.79 22.38 3.77
CA LYS A 71 -9.77 23.41 4.83
C LYS A 71 -10.15 22.83 6.19
N ASN A 72 -11.24 22.07 6.25
CA ASN A 72 -11.69 21.46 7.50
C ASN A 72 -10.68 20.45 8.07
N ILE A 73 -10.01 19.66 7.22
CA ILE A 73 -8.95 18.73 7.66
C ILE A 73 -7.75 19.48 8.23
N VAL A 74 -7.33 20.57 7.58
CA VAL A 74 -6.21 21.40 8.06
C VAL A 74 -6.58 22.14 9.34
N GLU A 75 -7.82 22.59 9.49
CA GLU A 75 -8.33 23.18 10.73
C GLU A 75 -8.40 22.16 11.87
N ASP A 76 -8.88 20.94 11.61
CA ASP A 76 -8.99 19.88 12.63
C ASP A 76 -7.61 19.34 13.05
N MET A 77 -6.69 19.15 12.09
CA MET A 77 -5.45 18.37 12.29
C MET A 77 -4.17 19.22 12.26
N GLN A 78 -4.28 20.49 11.87
CA GLN A 78 -3.21 21.47 11.91
C GLN A 78 -1.93 20.95 11.23
N LEU A 79 -0.78 21.07 11.90
CA LEU A 79 0.54 20.70 11.39
C LEU A 79 0.61 19.24 10.91
N VAL A 80 -0.16 18.34 11.54
CA VAL A 80 -0.17 16.91 11.22
C VAL A 80 -0.72 16.68 9.81
N ALA A 81 -1.82 17.34 9.45
CA ALA A 81 -2.32 17.30 8.07
C ALA A 81 -1.37 17.98 7.09
N ARG A 82 -0.84 19.16 7.41
CA ARG A 82 0.05 19.89 6.48
C ARG A 82 1.31 19.09 6.11
N ALA A 83 1.85 18.32 7.06
CA ALA A 83 3.03 17.49 6.84
C ALA A 83 2.75 16.17 6.10
N ASN A 84 1.50 15.86 5.77
CA ASN A 84 1.08 14.57 5.19
C ASN A 84 1.31 14.47 3.67
N LEU A 85 2.50 14.81 3.20
CA LEU A 85 2.89 14.66 1.78
C LEU A 85 3.42 13.23 1.54
N ILE A 86 2.52 12.26 1.60
CA ILE A 86 2.84 10.84 1.47
C ILE A 86 1.87 10.14 0.51
N PHE A 87 2.32 9.05 -0.10
CA PHE A 87 1.58 8.35 -1.15
C PHE A 87 1.56 6.85 -0.88
N GLY A 88 0.37 6.26 -0.83
CA GLY A 88 0.18 4.84 -0.53
C GLY A 88 -0.44 4.08 -1.68
N LEU A 89 -0.29 2.76 -1.63
CA LEU A 89 -1.13 1.85 -2.40
C LEU A 89 -2.26 1.35 -1.49
N HIS A 90 -3.50 1.54 -1.92
CA HIS A 90 -4.67 0.95 -1.27
C HIS A 90 -5.23 -0.17 -2.14
N VAL A 91 -5.48 -1.34 -1.54
CA VAL A 91 -6.05 -2.50 -2.22
C VAL A 91 -7.37 -2.87 -1.55
N HIS A 92 -8.44 -2.89 -2.32
CA HIS A 92 -9.77 -3.29 -1.87
C HIS A 92 -10.06 -4.71 -2.32
N ILE A 93 -10.42 -5.59 -1.39
CA ILE A 93 -10.89 -6.95 -1.69
C ILE A 93 -12.37 -7.03 -1.31
N GLY A 94 -13.23 -7.40 -2.26
CA GLY A 94 -14.64 -7.65 -1.99
C GLY A 94 -14.83 -8.82 -1.03
N VAL A 95 -15.75 -8.66 -0.07
CA VAL A 95 -16.10 -9.71 0.90
C VAL A 95 -17.61 -9.84 0.94
N GLU A 96 -18.11 -11.07 1.07
CA GLU A 96 -19.55 -11.37 0.97
C GLU A 96 -20.41 -10.62 1.99
N ASP A 97 -19.91 -10.43 3.20
CA ASP A 97 -20.62 -9.76 4.27
C ASP A 97 -19.67 -9.10 5.30
N ARG A 98 -20.27 -8.28 6.17
CA ARG A 98 -19.57 -7.46 7.16
C ARG A 98 -18.98 -8.25 8.33
N GLU A 99 -19.64 -9.33 8.73
CA GLU A 99 -19.16 -10.19 9.80
C GLU A 99 -17.92 -10.95 9.32
N THR A 100 -18.00 -11.55 8.14
CA THR A 100 -16.87 -12.20 7.47
C THR A 100 -15.71 -11.20 7.28
N ALA A 101 -15.98 -9.95 6.88
CA ALA A 101 -14.93 -8.93 6.75
C ALA A 101 -14.17 -8.68 8.07
N ILE A 102 -14.85 -8.69 9.22
CA ILE A 102 -14.20 -8.54 10.53
C ILE A 102 -13.35 -9.76 10.86
N GLN A 103 -13.87 -10.97 10.63
CA GLN A 103 -13.11 -12.20 10.89
C GLN A 103 -11.84 -12.27 10.02
N LEU A 104 -11.95 -11.95 8.73
CA LEU A 104 -10.81 -11.90 7.83
C LEU A 104 -9.82 -10.79 8.22
N MET A 105 -10.31 -9.60 8.59
CA MET A 105 -9.46 -8.51 9.07
C MET A 105 -8.63 -8.92 10.29
N ASN A 106 -9.24 -9.58 11.27
CA ASN A 106 -8.57 -9.99 12.50
C ASN A 106 -7.35 -10.88 12.24
N HIS A 107 -7.45 -11.78 11.27
CA HIS A 107 -6.37 -12.66 10.85
C HIS A 107 -5.36 -11.95 9.94
N ALA A 108 -5.85 -11.14 8.99
CA ALA A 108 -5.03 -10.40 8.03
C ALA A 108 -4.03 -9.44 8.69
N ARG A 109 -4.32 -8.95 9.91
CA ARG A 109 -3.43 -8.10 10.71
C ARG A 109 -2.01 -8.66 10.81
N TYR A 110 -1.86 -9.98 10.96
CA TYR A 110 -0.54 -10.64 11.09
C TYR A 110 0.36 -10.41 9.85
N PHE A 111 -0.24 -10.35 8.67
CA PHE A 111 0.50 -10.29 7.41
C PHE A 111 0.90 -8.87 7.00
N LEU A 112 0.31 -7.84 7.62
CA LEU A 112 0.57 -6.44 7.27
C LEU A 112 2.07 -6.05 7.33
N PRO A 113 2.87 -6.46 8.33
CA PRO A 113 4.30 -6.17 8.32
C PRO A 113 5.07 -6.83 7.18
N HIS A 114 4.66 -8.03 6.75
CA HIS A 114 5.28 -8.76 5.64
C HIS A 114 5.02 -8.03 4.31
N ILE A 115 3.76 -7.63 4.10
CA ILE A 115 3.33 -6.81 2.95
C ILE A 115 4.06 -5.46 2.97
N LEU A 116 4.17 -4.81 4.13
CA LEU A 116 4.90 -3.55 4.26
C LEU A 116 6.35 -3.71 3.83
N ALA A 117 7.05 -4.76 4.30
CA ALA A 117 8.45 -5.01 3.97
C ALA A 117 8.69 -5.11 2.45
N LEU A 118 7.81 -5.82 1.73
CA LEU A 118 7.83 -5.93 0.27
C LEU A 118 7.59 -4.57 -0.41
N SER A 119 6.65 -3.77 0.11
CA SER A 119 6.23 -2.52 -0.52
C SER A 119 7.14 -1.31 -0.25
N THR A 120 8.09 -1.40 0.69
CA THR A 120 8.88 -0.23 1.15
C THR A 120 9.46 0.61 0.01
N ASN A 121 9.13 1.92 -0.01
CA ASN A 121 9.50 2.82 -1.12
C ASN A 121 9.67 4.29 -0.67
N SER A 122 10.03 4.53 0.60
CA SER A 122 10.19 5.89 1.15
C SER A 122 11.40 6.05 2.09
N PRO A 123 12.65 5.89 1.60
CA PRO A 123 13.82 6.02 2.47
C PRO A 123 14.23 7.47 2.77
N PHE A 124 13.77 8.42 1.96
CA PHE A 124 14.16 9.84 2.06
C PHE A 124 12.99 10.74 2.50
N TRP A 125 13.32 11.79 3.25
CA TRP A 125 12.37 12.82 3.67
C TRP A 125 13.08 14.16 3.88
N LEU A 126 12.56 15.23 3.27
CA LEU A 126 13.13 16.59 3.38
C LEU A 126 14.64 16.65 3.05
N GLY A 127 15.08 15.86 2.08
CA GLY A 127 16.48 15.83 1.63
C GLY A 127 17.39 14.95 2.50
N MET A 128 16.84 14.27 3.51
CA MET A 128 17.59 13.43 4.43
C MET A 128 17.35 11.95 4.13
N ASN A 129 18.42 11.16 4.16
CA ASN A 129 18.30 9.71 4.33
C ASN A 129 17.82 9.44 5.76
N THR A 130 16.59 8.94 5.89
CA THR A 130 15.93 8.78 7.21
C THR A 130 16.47 7.59 8.00
N GLY A 131 17.19 6.68 7.32
CA GLY A 131 17.56 5.38 7.86
C GLY A 131 16.42 4.37 7.90
N LEU A 132 15.19 4.73 7.52
CA LEU A 132 14.07 3.81 7.35
C LEU A 132 13.92 3.40 5.88
N LYS A 133 13.27 2.27 5.61
CA LYS A 133 12.88 1.84 4.25
C LYS A 133 11.46 2.31 3.90
N SER A 134 10.57 2.39 4.89
CA SER A 134 9.27 3.08 4.78
C SER A 134 9.16 4.17 5.83
N TYR A 135 9.52 5.41 5.46
CA TYR A 135 9.30 6.58 6.29
C TYR A 135 7.86 7.10 6.19
N ARG A 136 7.14 6.79 5.10
CA ARG A 136 5.72 7.14 4.93
C ARG A 136 4.89 6.78 6.16
N CYS A 137 5.05 5.57 6.68
CA CYS A 137 4.29 5.13 7.85
C CYS A 137 4.55 6.00 9.09
N LYS A 138 5.74 6.60 9.22
CA LYS A 138 6.12 7.48 10.35
C LYS A 138 5.62 8.90 10.22
N VAL A 139 5.44 9.38 9.00
CA VAL A 139 4.68 10.62 8.77
C VAL A 139 3.22 10.39 9.18
N PHE A 140 2.64 9.25 8.80
CA PHE A 140 1.25 8.93 9.06
C PHE A 140 0.94 8.60 10.53
N ASP A 141 1.91 8.05 11.29
CA ASP A 141 1.78 7.71 12.72
C ASP A 141 1.30 8.87 13.61
N LYS A 142 1.44 10.11 13.15
CA LYS A 142 0.99 11.31 13.86
C LYS A 142 -0.54 11.49 13.86
N PHE A 143 -1.25 10.81 12.95
CA PHE A 143 -2.70 10.87 12.85
C PHE A 143 -3.34 10.02 13.96
N PRO A 144 -4.44 10.48 14.60
CA PRO A 144 -5.16 9.66 15.57
C PRO A 144 -5.83 8.46 14.87
N ARG A 145 -5.96 7.31 15.55
CA ARG A 145 -6.64 6.12 15.00
C ARG A 145 -6.01 5.60 13.69
N THR A 146 -4.68 5.64 13.62
CA THR A 146 -3.88 4.99 12.58
C THR A 146 -3.27 3.68 13.08
N ASN A 147 -2.38 3.07 12.29
CA ASN A 147 -1.70 1.79 12.54
C ASN A 147 -2.59 0.54 12.40
N ILE A 148 -2.02 -0.61 12.74
CA ILE A 148 -2.70 -1.90 12.75
C ILE A 148 -3.94 -1.78 13.67
N PRO A 149 -5.13 -2.22 13.23
CA PRO A 149 -6.32 -2.13 14.06
C PRO A 149 -6.23 -3.04 15.29
N ASP A 150 -7.08 -2.79 16.29
CA ASP A 150 -7.32 -3.74 17.38
C ASP A 150 -8.15 -4.95 16.89
N TYR A 151 -8.26 -5.94 17.77
CA TYR A 151 -9.13 -7.09 17.51
C TYR A 151 -10.59 -6.69 17.79
N PHE A 152 -11.50 -7.09 16.91
CA PHE A 152 -12.94 -6.95 17.11
C PHE A 152 -13.60 -8.32 16.99
N PRO A 153 -14.33 -8.82 18.00
CA PRO A 153 -14.89 -10.17 17.94
C PRO A 153 -16.05 -10.30 16.94
N SER A 154 -16.72 -9.20 16.59
CA SER A 154 -17.82 -9.17 15.64
C SER A 154 -17.99 -7.82 14.95
N TRP A 155 -18.81 -7.77 13.90
CA TRP A 155 -19.27 -6.52 13.30
C TRP A 155 -20.01 -5.63 14.30
N GLY A 156 -20.81 -6.21 15.20
CA GLY A 156 -21.56 -5.44 16.20
C GLY A 156 -20.66 -4.67 17.16
N GLU A 157 -19.54 -5.25 17.59
CA GLU A 157 -18.55 -4.55 18.44
C GLU A 157 -17.82 -3.45 17.67
N TYR A 158 -17.43 -3.72 16.43
CA TYR A 158 -16.83 -2.70 15.56
C TYR A 158 -17.78 -1.53 15.30
N ASP A 159 -19.04 -1.81 14.93
CA ASP A 159 -20.06 -0.80 14.69
C ASP A 159 -20.38 0.00 15.96
N SER A 160 -20.43 -0.64 17.13
CA SER A 160 -20.58 0.04 18.42
C SER A 160 -19.42 0.98 18.72
N PHE A 161 -18.17 0.56 18.43
CA PHE A 161 -16.99 1.42 18.54
C PHE A 161 -17.10 2.66 17.63
N ILE A 162 -17.48 2.48 16.37
CA ILE A 162 -17.68 3.60 15.43
C ILE A 162 -18.80 4.53 15.90
N LYS A 163 -19.95 3.99 16.29
CA LYS A 163 -21.10 4.77 16.79
C LYS A 163 -20.74 5.57 18.02
N LEU A 164 -19.93 5.02 18.93
CA LEU A 164 -19.44 5.75 20.09
C LEU A 164 -18.62 6.97 19.67
N LEU A 165 -17.64 6.79 18.77
CA LEU A 165 -16.80 7.88 18.29
C LEU A 165 -17.59 8.97 17.57
N ILE A 166 -18.64 8.61 16.82
CA ILE A 166 -19.54 9.57 16.18
C ILE A 166 -20.35 10.31 17.25
N LYS A 167 -20.98 9.57 18.18
CA LYS A 167 -21.80 10.14 19.25
C LYS A 167 -21.03 11.11 20.15
N THR A 168 -19.73 10.88 20.34
CA THR A 168 -18.85 11.76 21.13
C THR A 168 -18.11 12.80 20.29
N ASN A 169 -18.52 13.01 19.03
CA ASN A 169 -17.94 14.00 18.10
C ASN A 169 -16.43 13.84 17.84
N CYS A 170 -15.89 12.63 18.00
CA CYS A 170 -14.48 12.34 17.69
C CYS A 170 -14.25 12.19 16.18
N ILE A 171 -15.27 11.72 15.45
CA ILE A 171 -15.30 11.60 13.99
C ILE A 171 -16.72 11.92 13.49
N ASP A 172 -16.83 12.39 12.25
CA ASP A 172 -18.08 12.59 11.53
C ASP A 172 -18.61 11.28 10.94
N ASN A 173 -17.70 10.42 10.47
CA ASN A 173 -17.98 9.09 9.97
C ASN A 173 -16.72 8.21 10.00
N ALA A 174 -16.91 6.92 9.69
CA ALA A 174 -15.84 5.92 9.69
C ALA A 174 -14.72 6.14 8.64
N LYS A 175 -14.83 7.10 7.70
CA LYS A 175 -13.69 7.44 6.80
C LYS A 175 -12.49 7.99 7.57
N LYS A 176 -12.70 8.59 8.75
CA LYS A 176 -11.65 9.10 9.66
C LYS A 176 -11.00 8.01 10.54
N ILE A 177 -11.23 6.73 10.21
CA ILE A 177 -10.46 5.60 10.75
C ILE A 177 -9.33 5.27 9.78
N TRP A 178 -8.09 5.60 10.12
CA TRP A 178 -6.96 5.51 9.19
C TRP A 178 -6.06 4.30 9.46
N TRP A 179 -6.67 3.17 9.79
CA TRP A 179 -5.94 1.94 10.05
C TRP A 179 -5.25 1.37 8.81
N ASP A 180 -4.22 0.56 9.03
CA ASP A 180 -3.45 -0.13 7.98
C ASP A 180 -4.30 -1.15 7.21
N ILE A 181 -5.40 -1.61 7.81
CA ILE A 181 -6.46 -2.41 7.20
C ILE A 181 -7.79 -2.04 7.87
N ARG A 182 -8.88 -1.95 7.12
CA ARG A 182 -10.23 -1.68 7.68
C ARG A 182 -11.35 -2.21 6.78
N PRO A 183 -12.54 -2.54 7.32
CA PRO A 183 -13.74 -2.67 6.51
C PRO A 183 -14.11 -1.30 5.95
N HIS A 184 -14.27 -1.19 4.64
CA HIS A 184 -14.60 0.10 4.04
C HIS A 184 -16.02 0.53 4.43
N PRO A 185 -16.27 1.76 4.90
CA PRO A 185 -17.56 2.13 5.48
C PRO A 185 -18.75 2.15 4.51
N PHE A 186 -18.52 2.21 3.20
CA PHE A 186 -19.58 2.30 2.19
C PHE A 186 -19.53 1.19 1.13
N PHE A 187 -18.43 0.43 1.09
CA PHE A 187 -18.24 -0.64 0.12
C PHE A 187 -18.02 -1.92 0.91
N ASP A 188 -18.57 -3.03 0.44
CA ASP A 188 -18.40 -4.33 1.10
C ASP A 188 -17.03 -4.91 0.73
N THR A 189 -16.01 -4.19 1.17
CA THR A 189 -14.61 -4.49 0.89
C THR A 189 -13.78 -4.38 2.16
N LEU A 190 -12.73 -5.18 2.23
CA LEU A 190 -11.64 -4.99 3.16
C LEU A 190 -10.53 -4.19 2.45
N GLU A 191 -10.23 -3.02 3.00
CA GLU A 191 -9.30 -2.06 2.42
C GLU A 191 -7.95 -2.15 3.13
N PHE A 192 -6.92 -2.62 2.41
CA PHE A 192 -5.53 -2.61 2.83
C PHE A 192 -4.90 -1.27 2.48
N ARG A 193 -4.24 -0.64 3.47
CA ARG A 193 -3.68 0.72 3.36
C ARG A 193 -2.23 0.82 3.85
N VAL A 194 -1.64 -0.31 4.21
CA VAL A 194 -0.30 -0.41 4.79
C VAL A 194 0.80 -0.06 3.78
N CYS A 195 0.59 -0.35 2.49
CA CYS A 195 1.62 -0.29 1.48
C CYS A 195 2.11 1.13 1.18
N ASP A 196 3.41 1.28 1.07
CA ASP A 196 4.02 2.35 0.29
C ASP A 196 3.61 2.16 -1.19
N ILE A 197 3.39 3.24 -1.93
CA ILE A 197 3.11 3.12 -3.37
C ILE A 197 4.37 2.59 -4.08
N PRO A 198 4.31 1.49 -4.86
CA PRO A 198 5.45 0.99 -5.60
C PRO A 198 5.85 1.90 -6.76
N MET A 199 7.05 1.70 -7.33
CA MET A 199 7.46 2.47 -8.52
C MET A 199 6.81 1.91 -9.78
N ARG A 200 6.86 0.59 -9.95
CA ARG A 200 6.41 -0.11 -11.17
C ARG A 200 4.96 -0.62 -11.05
N VAL A 201 4.33 -0.79 -12.22
CA VAL A 201 3.00 -1.42 -12.33
C VAL A 201 3.06 -2.88 -11.87
N ASP A 202 4.05 -3.64 -12.33
CA ASP A 202 4.15 -5.07 -11.97
C ASP A 202 4.32 -5.28 -10.46
N GLU A 203 5.05 -4.41 -9.76
CA GLU A 203 5.14 -4.43 -8.30
C GLU A 203 3.80 -4.17 -7.61
N THR A 204 3.02 -3.22 -8.17
CA THR A 204 1.68 -2.89 -7.68
C THR A 204 0.74 -4.09 -7.82
N ILE A 205 0.78 -4.75 -8.97
CA ILE A 205 -0.06 -5.90 -9.26
C ILE A 205 0.37 -7.12 -8.46
N ALA A 206 1.66 -7.36 -8.27
CA ALA A 206 2.18 -8.44 -7.44
C ALA A 206 1.72 -8.31 -5.97
N LEU A 207 1.74 -7.09 -5.42
CA LEU A 207 1.24 -6.82 -4.06
C LEU A 207 -0.29 -6.98 -3.98
N ALA A 208 -1.03 -6.52 -4.99
CA ALA A 208 -2.48 -6.71 -5.04
C ALA A 208 -2.86 -8.20 -5.14
N ALA A 209 -2.15 -8.98 -5.95
CA ALA A 209 -2.30 -10.43 -6.08
C ALA A 209 -2.04 -11.13 -4.74
N LEU A 210 -0.95 -10.76 -4.05
CA LEU A 210 -0.62 -11.29 -2.72
C LEU A 210 -1.76 -11.02 -1.73
N ILE A 211 -2.26 -9.78 -1.69
CA ILE A 211 -3.36 -9.39 -0.80
C ILE A 211 -4.64 -10.17 -1.13
N GLN A 212 -4.99 -10.33 -2.41
CA GLN A 212 -6.14 -11.12 -2.85
C GLN A 212 -6.00 -12.59 -2.42
N ALA A 213 -4.86 -13.22 -2.71
CA ALA A 213 -4.57 -14.60 -2.33
C ALA A 213 -4.56 -14.81 -0.81
N THR A 214 -4.09 -13.82 -0.05
CA THR A 214 -4.13 -13.85 1.41
C THR A 214 -5.56 -13.89 1.92
N ILE A 215 -6.43 -13.03 1.39
CA ILE A 215 -7.84 -13.00 1.79
C ILE A 215 -8.57 -14.26 1.34
N ALA A 216 -8.31 -14.76 0.12
CA ALA A 216 -8.87 -16.02 -0.34
C ALA A 216 -8.44 -17.20 0.54
N LYS A 217 -7.17 -17.27 0.92
CA LYS A 217 -6.65 -18.30 1.83
C LYS A 217 -7.30 -18.22 3.21
N LEU A 218 -7.40 -17.03 3.78
CA LEU A 218 -8.05 -16.82 5.08
C LEU A 218 -9.55 -17.15 5.03
N TYR A 219 -10.20 -16.84 3.91
CA TYR A 219 -11.59 -17.20 3.67
C TYR A 219 -11.79 -18.71 3.57
N LYS A 220 -10.92 -19.41 2.83
CA LYS A 220 -10.93 -20.88 2.73
C LYS A 220 -10.80 -21.54 4.11
N LEU A 221 -9.93 -21.02 4.98
CA LEU A 221 -9.82 -21.47 6.37
C LEU A 221 -11.11 -21.19 7.15
N TYR A 222 -11.64 -19.97 7.07
CA TYR A 222 -12.87 -19.57 7.75
C TYR A 222 -14.06 -20.44 7.36
N ALA A 223 -14.27 -20.70 6.07
CA ALA A 223 -15.33 -21.57 5.54
C ALA A 223 -15.20 -23.02 6.01
N ALA A 224 -13.97 -23.47 6.31
CA ALA A 224 -13.69 -24.79 6.87
C ALA A 224 -13.77 -24.83 8.42
N ASN A 225 -14.28 -23.77 9.08
CA ASN A 225 -14.26 -23.59 10.54
C ASN A 225 -12.84 -23.65 11.13
N GLN A 226 -11.85 -23.19 10.35
CA GLN A 226 -10.46 -23.03 10.75
C GLN A 226 -10.09 -21.54 10.75
N GLY A 227 -8.93 -21.20 11.31
CA GLY A 227 -8.44 -19.83 11.33
C GLY A 227 -6.93 -19.77 11.39
N PHE A 228 -6.39 -18.58 11.24
CA PHE A 228 -4.97 -18.31 11.50
C PHE A 228 -4.77 -17.92 12.98
N ARG A 229 -3.55 -17.99 13.49
CA ARG A 229 -3.29 -17.60 14.88
C ARG A 229 -3.47 -16.09 15.06
N LEU A 230 -4.28 -15.70 16.04
CA LEU A 230 -4.46 -14.30 16.43
C LEU A 230 -3.32 -13.87 17.37
N TYR A 231 -2.76 -12.68 17.11
CA TYR A 231 -1.71 -12.09 17.93
C TYR A 231 -2.15 -10.74 18.49
N ARG A 232 -1.59 -10.39 19.65
CA ARG A 232 -1.80 -9.07 20.24
C ARG A 232 -1.27 -7.99 19.31
N ARG A 233 -2.03 -6.90 19.18
CA ARG A 233 -1.65 -5.73 18.36
C ARG A 233 -0.21 -5.26 18.63
N ALA A 234 0.17 -5.18 19.92
CA ALA A 234 1.51 -4.75 20.33
C ALA A 234 2.65 -5.59 19.72
N LEU A 235 2.46 -6.89 19.56
CA LEU A 235 3.46 -7.77 18.93
C LEU A 235 3.55 -7.51 17.43
N ILE A 236 2.41 -7.38 16.74
CA ILE A 236 2.39 -7.10 15.30
C ILE A 236 3.00 -5.71 15.02
N MET A 237 2.80 -4.75 15.91
CA MET A 237 3.42 -3.42 15.85
C MET A 237 4.96 -3.47 15.92
N GLU A 238 5.55 -4.41 16.67
CA GLU A 238 7.00 -4.62 16.69
C GLU A 238 7.49 -5.06 15.30
N ASN A 239 6.80 -6.02 14.68
CA ASN A 239 7.11 -6.42 13.31
C ASN A 239 6.89 -5.29 12.31
N LYS A 240 5.86 -4.44 12.49
CA LYS A 240 5.65 -3.25 11.64
C LYS A 240 6.84 -2.30 11.72
N TRP A 241 7.37 -2.04 12.93
CA TRP A 241 8.58 -1.23 13.10
C TRP A 241 9.78 -1.84 12.38
N ARG A 242 10.02 -3.14 12.56
CA ARG A 242 11.14 -3.86 11.92
C ARG A 242 11.02 -3.83 10.39
N ALA A 243 9.82 -4.04 9.84
CA ALA A 243 9.55 -3.93 8.42
C ALA A 243 9.81 -2.50 7.90
N ALA A 244 9.31 -1.48 8.58
CA ALA A 244 9.51 -0.09 8.19
C ALA A 244 10.99 0.34 8.24
N ARG A 245 11.75 -0.14 9.23
CA ARG A 245 13.16 0.23 9.44
C ARG A 245 14.11 -0.53 8.52
N TYR A 246 13.91 -1.82 8.33
CA TYR A 246 14.90 -2.71 7.69
C TYR A 246 14.44 -3.29 6.34
N GLY A 247 13.15 -3.26 6.02
CA GLY A 247 12.63 -3.80 4.76
C GLY A 247 12.98 -5.28 4.59
N LEU A 248 13.35 -5.68 3.38
CA LEU A 248 13.67 -7.07 3.02
C LEU A 248 14.99 -7.59 3.59
N ASP A 249 15.92 -6.69 3.91
CA ASP A 249 17.22 -7.05 4.50
C ASP A 249 17.14 -7.21 6.04
N GLY A 250 15.95 -6.99 6.60
CA GLY A 250 15.67 -7.15 8.01
C GLY A 250 15.30 -8.57 8.42
N LYS A 251 14.93 -8.67 9.69
CA LYS A 251 14.30 -9.86 10.28
C LYS A 251 12.97 -9.45 10.92
N LEU A 252 11.96 -10.31 10.86
CA LEU A 252 10.75 -10.18 11.68
C LEU A 252 10.73 -11.25 12.75
N ILE A 253 9.87 -11.09 13.75
CA ILE A 253 9.63 -12.09 14.79
C ILE A 253 8.62 -13.10 14.26
N ASP A 254 9.03 -14.35 14.19
CA ASP A 254 8.09 -15.48 14.09
C ASP A 254 7.60 -15.78 15.51
N PHE A 255 6.34 -15.44 15.79
CA PHE A 255 5.76 -15.60 17.13
C PHE A 255 5.46 -17.07 17.48
N GLY A 256 5.37 -17.95 16.49
CA GLY A 256 5.25 -19.40 16.72
C GLY A 256 6.58 -19.98 17.18
N LYS A 257 7.67 -19.64 16.47
CA LYS A 257 9.04 -20.08 16.77
C LYS A 257 9.70 -19.27 17.90
N GLN A 258 9.11 -18.14 18.31
CA GLN A 258 9.62 -17.19 19.30
C GLN A 258 11.06 -16.72 19.02
N LYS A 259 11.38 -16.50 17.74
CA LYS A 259 12.70 -16.05 17.31
C LYS A 259 12.58 -15.05 16.17
N GLU A 260 13.64 -14.26 15.96
CA GLU A 260 13.76 -13.48 14.74
C GLU A 260 14.15 -14.38 13.56
N VAL A 261 13.52 -14.13 12.41
CA VAL A 261 13.70 -14.86 11.15
C VAL A 261 13.90 -13.84 10.03
N PRO A 262 14.83 -14.06 9.08
CA PRO A 262 14.98 -13.20 7.91
C PRO A 262 13.64 -12.98 7.20
N VAL A 263 13.39 -11.72 6.80
CA VAL A 263 12.14 -11.36 6.13
C VAL A 263 11.95 -12.19 4.86
N ARG A 264 13.02 -12.39 4.09
CA ARG A 264 13.02 -13.17 2.85
C ARG A 264 12.51 -14.60 3.05
N ASP A 265 13.00 -15.28 4.09
CA ASP A 265 12.56 -16.63 4.45
C ASP A 265 11.07 -16.64 4.82
N LEU A 266 10.62 -15.65 5.59
CA LEU A 266 9.21 -15.51 5.94
C LEU A 266 8.31 -15.20 4.74
N ILE A 267 8.80 -14.47 3.74
CA ILE A 267 8.05 -14.26 2.49
C ILE A 267 7.94 -15.58 1.72
N HIS A 268 8.98 -16.42 1.68
CA HIS A 268 8.88 -17.75 1.07
C HIS A 268 7.85 -18.62 1.81
N GLU A 269 7.89 -18.68 3.14
CA GLU A 269 6.88 -19.38 3.96
C GLU A 269 5.45 -18.82 3.70
N TYR A 270 5.34 -17.51 3.48
CA TYR A 270 4.07 -16.87 3.17
C TYR A 270 3.54 -17.22 1.77
N LEU A 271 4.41 -17.29 0.76
CA LEU A 271 4.04 -17.76 -0.58
C LEU A 271 3.58 -19.22 -0.54
N ASP A 272 4.28 -20.07 0.20
CA ASP A 272 3.88 -21.47 0.40
C ASP A 272 2.51 -21.57 1.10
N PHE A 273 2.22 -20.67 2.05
CA PHE A 273 0.95 -20.65 2.78
C PHE A 273 -0.26 -20.36 1.88
N ILE A 274 -0.10 -19.50 0.86
CA ILE A 274 -1.19 -19.11 -0.05
C ILE A 274 -1.26 -19.99 -1.32
N GLU A 275 -0.29 -20.87 -1.54
CA GLU A 275 -0.10 -21.61 -2.79
C GLU A 275 -1.37 -22.35 -3.26
N ASP A 276 -2.14 -22.91 -2.34
CA ASP A 276 -3.36 -23.71 -2.62
C ASP A 276 -4.60 -22.90 -3.03
N VAL A 277 -4.49 -21.57 -3.14
CA VAL A 277 -5.52 -20.70 -3.73
C VAL A 277 -5.05 -19.97 -4.98
N VAL A 278 -3.75 -20.06 -5.33
CA VAL A 278 -3.15 -19.27 -6.42
C VAL A 278 -3.72 -19.65 -7.79
N ASP A 279 -3.86 -20.95 -8.06
CA ASP A 279 -4.33 -21.43 -9.37
C ASP A 279 -5.81 -21.12 -9.61
N GLU A 280 -6.63 -21.19 -8.56
CA GLU A 280 -8.05 -20.81 -8.64
C GLU A 280 -8.22 -19.31 -8.94
N LEU A 281 -7.31 -18.48 -8.41
CA LEU A 281 -7.30 -17.03 -8.65
C LEU A 281 -6.62 -16.64 -9.98
N ASP A 282 -6.02 -17.59 -10.70
CA ASP A 282 -5.28 -17.34 -11.95
C ASP A 282 -4.27 -16.18 -11.82
N SER A 283 -3.53 -16.17 -10.70
CA SER A 283 -2.67 -15.06 -10.27
C SER A 283 -1.18 -15.42 -10.16
N ARG A 284 -0.80 -16.62 -10.64
CA ARG A 284 0.55 -17.18 -10.51
C ARG A 284 1.61 -16.32 -11.21
N GLU A 285 1.30 -15.81 -12.39
CA GLU A 285 2.22 -14.95 -13.15
C GLU A 285 2.55 -13.68 -12.38
N GLU A 286 1.54 -13.02 -11.84
CA GLU A 286 1.67 -11.78 -11.08
C GLU A 286 2.41 -12.00 -9.75
N LEU A 287 2.10 -13.08 -9.04
CA LEU A 287 2.79 -13.44 -7.79
C LEU A 287 4.26 -13.79 -8.00
N ASN A 288 4.63 -14.36 -9.15
CA ASN A 288 6.03 -14.66 -9.46
C ASN A 288 6.91 -13.40 -9.48
N TYR A 289 6.34 -12.22 -9.75
CA TYR A 289 7.08 -10.96 -9.69
C TYR A 289 7.57 -10.63 -8.27
N LEU A 290 6.94 -11.16 -7.22
CA LEU A 290 7.45 -11.02 -5.85
C LEU A 290 8.85 -11.63 -5.70
N ARG A 291 9.19 -12.67 -6.45
CA ARG A 291 10.53 -13.26 -6.47
C ARG A 291 11.56 -12.27 -7.02
N GLN A 292 11.18 -11.50 -8.04
CA GLN A 292 12.03 -10.42 -8.56
C GLN A 292 12.21 -9.29 -7.54
N ILE A 293 11.18 -8.94 -6.76
CA ILE A 293 11.29 -7.97 -5.66
C ILE A 293 12.26 -8.49 -4.59
N LEU A 294 12.18 -9.78 -4.24
CA LEU A 294 13.14 -10.39 -3.33
C LEU A 294 14.56 -10.27 -3.92
N GLU A 295 14.80 -10.71 -5.14
CA GLU A 295 16.16 -10.68 -5.75
C GLU A 295 16.74 -9.27 -5.86
N THR A 296 15.95 -8.30 -6.33
CA THR A 296 16.45 -6.95 -6.66
C THR A 296 16.37 -5.95 -5.50
N GLY A 297 15.61 -6.28 -4.46
CA GLY A 297 15.27 -5.39 -3.36
C GLY A 297 14.03 -4.54 -3.65
N SER A 298 13.45 -3.97 -2.60
CA SER A 298 12.28 -3.10 -2.68
C SER A 298 12.61 -1.77 -3.36
N GLY A 299 11.59 -0.94 -3.60
CA GLY A 299 11.80 0.39 -4.17
C GLY A 299 12.74 1.26 -3.32
N ALA A 300 12.68 1.13 -1.99
CA ALA A 300 13.59 1.81 -1.08
C ALA A 300 15.05 1.34 -1.25
N ASP A 301 15.28 0.05 -1.45
CA ASP A 301 16.62 -0.50 -1.68
C ASP A 301 17.24 0.05 -2.95
N ARG A 302 16.44 0.12 -4.03
CA ARG A 302 16.90 0.65 -5.32
C ARG A 302 17.15 2.16 -5.27
N GLN A 303 16.29 2.93 -4.60
CA GLN A 303 16.53 4.37 -4.37
C GLN A 303 17.82 4.64 -3.58
N LEU A 304 18.06 3.87 -2.51
CA LEU A 304 19.27 4.01 -1.68
C LEU A 304 20.53 3.67 -2.47
N ARG A 305 20.49 2.65 -3.33
CA ARG A 305 21.62 2.27 -4.20
C ARG A 305 22.02 3.41 -5.14
N VAL A 306 21.04 4.01 -5.83
CA VAL A 306 21.27 5.17 -6.71
C VAL A 306 21.88 6.33 -5.92
N PHE A 307 21.39 6.61 -4.72
CA PHE A 307 21.95 7.67 -3.88
C PHE A 307 23.38 7.37 -3.41
N GLN A 308 23.68 6.12 -3.04
CA GLN A 308 25.03 5.72 -2.63
C GLN A 308 26.05 5.84 -3.77
N GLU A 309 25.65 5.51 -5.00
CA GLU A 309 26.49 5.60 -6.19
C GLU A 309 26.71 7.05 -6.65
N THR A 310 25.74 7.92 -6.43
CA THR A 310 25.73 9.27 -7.06
C THR A 310 25.84 10.44 -6.10
N GLY A 311 25.47 10.26 -4.83
CA GLY A 311 25.35 11.34 -3.84
C GLY A 311 24.26 12.37 -4.14
N ASP A 312 23.38 12.13 -5.13
CA ASP A 312 22.44 13.15 -5.65
C ASP A 312 20.99 12.67 -5.63
N LEU A 313 20.16 13.34 -4.83
CA LEU A 313 18.73 13.04 -4.74
C LEU A 313 17.94 13.40 -6.00
N LYS A 314 18.46 14.27 -6.87
CA LYS A 314 17.84 14.54 -8.18
C LYS A 314 17.94 13.32 -9.08
N LYS A 315 19.09 12.64 -9.10
CA LYS A 315 19.27 11.37 -9.83
C LYS A 315 18.39 10.26 -9.27
N VAL A 316 18.15 10.25 -7.96
CA VAL A 316 17.16 9.34 -7.35
C VAL A 316 15.76 9.60 -7.92
N VAL A 317 15.33 10.87 -8.00
CA VAL A 317 14.04 11.23 -8.60
C VAL A 317 13.98 10.88 -10.09
N GLU A 318 15.03 11.16 -10.86
CA GLU A 318 15.12 10.77 -12.27
C GLU A 318 14.98 9.25 -12.46
N TYR A 319 15.65 8.47 -11.62
CA TYR A 319 15.52 7.02 -11.59
C TYR A 319 14.08 6.58 -11.27
N MET A 320 13.45 7.17 -10.24
CA MET A 320 12.07 6.83 -9.86
C MET A 320 11.07 7.16 -10.97
N ILE A 321 11.27 8.26 -11.70
CA ILE A 321 10.48 8.62 -12.87
C ILE A 321 10.68 7.58 -13.98
N ALA A 322 11.93 7.17 -14.26
CA ALA A 322 12.20 6.14 -15.26
C ALA A 322 11.52 4.80 -14.90
N GLU A 323 11.58 4.39 -13.63
CA GLU A 323 10.89 3.19 -13.12
C GLU A 323 9.36 3.33 -13.19
N THR A 324 8.83 4.52 -12.95
CA THR A 324 7.40 4.84 -13.06
C THR A 324 6.89 4.68 -14.50
N GLU A 325 7.74 4.96 -15.48
CA GLU A 325 7.43 4.85 -16.92
C GLU A 325 7.75 3.47 -17.51
N ALA A 326 8.49 2.62 -16.77
CA ALA A 326 8.92 1.31 -17.24
C ALA A 326 7.73 0.38 -17.53
N GLY A 327 7.78 -0.33 -18.66
CA GLY A 327 6.76 -1.31 -19.04
C GLY A 327 5.43 -0.73 -19.56
N LEU A 328 5.30 0.60 -19.68
CA LEU A 328 4.07 1.24 -20.15
C LEU A 328 3.90 1.27 -21.67
N THR A 329 4.98 1.20 -22.44
CA THR A 329 4.92 1.11 -23.90
C THR A 329 4.72 -0.34 -24.33
N GLU A 330 3.64 -0.62 -25.02
CA GLU A 330 3.56 -1.81 -25.86
C GLU A 330 4.63 -1.70 -26.95
N SER A 331 5.39 -2.78 -27.19
CA SER A 331 6.11 -2.92 -28.44
C SER A 331 5.08 -2.78 -29.56
N VAL A 332 5.18 -1.72 -30.36
CA VAL A 332 4.43 -1.62 -31.61
C VAL A 332 4.96 -2.75 -32.50
N ALA A 333 4.36 -3.93 -32.37
CA ALA A 333 4.62 -5.04 -33.27
C ALA A 333 4.17 -4.58 -34.65
N SER A 334 5.17 -4.39 -35.51
CA SER A 334 5.13 -4.19 -36.96
C SER A 334 3.83 -4.63 -37.66
N ALA A 335 2.82 -3.76 -37.68
CA ALA A 335 1.74 -3.79 -38.66
C ALA A 335 2.02 -2.76 -39.76
N ARG A 336 3.18 -2.89 -40.41
CA ARG A 336 3.49 -2.24 -41.70
C ARG A 336 4.48 -3.12 -42.44
N LYS A 337 3.94 -4.08 -43.21
CA LYS A 337 4.42 -4.56 -44.51
C LYS A 337 3.78 -5.91 -44.85
N VAL A 338 2.63 -5.85 -45.49
CA VAL A 338 2.23 -6.66 -46.66
C VAL A 338 1.22 -5.74 -47.35
N GLY A 339 1.35 -5.27 -48.58
CA GLY A 339 2.02 -5.77 -49.76
C GLY A 339 1.09 -5.38 -50.88
#